data_AF-A0A662L3L4-F1
#
_entry.id   AF-A0A662L3L4-F1
#
_cell.length_a   1.000
_cell.length_b   1.000
_cell.length_c   1.000
_cell.angle_alpha   90.00
_cell.angle_beta   90.00
_cell.angle_gamma   90.00
#
_symmetry.space_group_name_H-M   'P 1'
#
loop_
_entity.id
_entity.type
_entity.pdbx_description
1 polymer ?
#
loop_
_entity_poly.entity_id
_entity_poly.type
_entity_poly.pdbx_seq_one_letter_code
_entity_poly.pdbx_strand_id
1 'polypeptide(L)'
;MDVISLIVGFVVGIIAVSIAIELSWKKEEVVETCKIAKRWSISEISNPMIVAEKLKMNVPGNAKVVVKVETAFSKGAKVNPDAYGNFILGSNKALIFSGEIREGQLALRTVDGRILRKLRELFNEFWEGKEEEAAPEKSHRKGTVTVRGLAKAVVPYRENYLIRLSYDKGLIGVLIDEKMELEGRKIEVEGEMVGDERPFIKAYHIEILE
;
A
#
# COMPACT_ATOMS: atom_id res chain seq x y z
N MET A 1 63.81 18.52 -5.24
CA MET A 1 62.56 18.25 -5.96
C MET A 1 62.45 19.32 -7.03
N ASP A 2 62.30 18.93 -8.29
CA ASP A 2 62.32 19.88 -9.40
C ASP A 2 61.01 20.67 -9.42
N VAL A 3 61.08 22.00 -9.37
CA VAL A 3 59.89 22.89 -9.34
C VAL A 3 58.98 22.60 -10.55
N ILE A 4 59.58 22.20 -11.67
CA ILE A 4 58.88 21.80 -12.89
C ILE A 4 57.99 20.58 -12.63
N SER A 5 58.49 19.58 -11.89
CA SER A 5 57.71 18.37 -11.57
C SER A 5 56.49 18.64 -10.70
N LEU A 6 56.59 19.64 -9.79
CA LEU A 6 55.49 20.06 -8.94
C LEU A 6 54.40 20.77 -9.75
N ILE A 7 54.79 21.63 -10.69
CA ILE A 7 53.86 22.32 -11.60
C ILE A 7 53.14 21.31 -12.50
N VAL A 8 53.86 20.35 -13.07
CA VAL A 8 53.27 19.31 -13.92
C VAL A 8 52.29 18.45 -13.13
N GLY A 9 52.65 18.01 -11.92
CA GLY A 9 51.76 17.24 -11.05
C GLY A 9 50.49 18.01 -10.67
N PHE A 10 50.61 19.30 -10.42
CA PHE A 10 49.47 20.16 -10.08
C PHE A 10 48.50 20.32 -11.25
N VAL A 11 49.00 20.55 -12.47
CA VAL A 11 48.16 20.68 -13.67
C VAL A 11 47.42 19.37 -13.97
N VAL A 12 48.13 18.23 -13.89
CA VAL A 12 47.51 16.92 -14.10
C VAL A 12 46.45 16.61 -13.04
N GLY A 13 46.72 16.97 -11.77
CA GLY A 13 45.77 16.81 -10.67
C GLY A 13 44.48 17.61 -10.88
N ILE A 14 44.58 18.86 -11.31
CA ILE A 14 43.39 19.69 -11.61
C ILE A 14 42.55 19.05 -12.72
N ILE A 15 43.20 18.64 -13.82
CA ILE A 15 42.49 18.03 -14.97
C ILE A 15 41.77 16.75 -14.53
N ALA A 16 42.44 15.88 -13.76
CA ALA A 16 41.85 14.65 -13.26
C ALA A 16 40.64 14.89 -12.34
N VAL A 17 40.74 15.88 -11.44
CA VAL A 17 39.64 16.25 -10.53
C VAL A 17 38.46 16.82 -11.32
N SER A 18 38.70 17.68 -12.31
CA SER A 18 37.63 18.23 -13.17
C SER A 18 36.87 17.14 -13.91
N ILE A 19 37.58 16.16 -14.49
CA ILE A 19 36.95 15.03 -15.20
C ILE A 19 36.16 14.14 -14.22
N ALA A 20 36.70 13.88 -13.03
CA ALA A 20 36.01 13.09 -12.02
C ALA A 20 34.70 13.75 -11.56
N ILE A 21 34.70 15.09 -11.39
CA ILE A 21 33.51 15.86 -11.03
C ILE A 21 32.48 15.81 -12.16
N GLU A 22 32.87 16.03 -13.42
CA GLU A 22 31.95 15.98 -14.57
C GLU A 22 31.32 14.59 -14.74
N LEU A 23 32.09 13.52 -14.57
CA LEU A 23 31.57 12.16 -14.63
C LEU A 23 30.63 11.84 -13.47
N SER A 24 30.94 12.34 -12.26
CA SER A 24 30.10 12.14 -11.09
C SER A 24 28.82 12.99 -11.10
N TRP A 25 28.76 14.05 -11.91
CA TRP A 25 27.60 14.94 -12.04
C TRP A 25 26.69 14.65 -13.23
N LYS A 26 26.97 13.62 -14.05
CA LYS A 26 25.95 13.06 -14.93
C LYS A 26 24.84 12.44 -14.08
N LYS A 27 23.93 13.29 -13.60
CA LYS A 27 22.64 12.88 -13.06
C LYS A 27 22.01 12.02 -14.15
N GLU A 28 21.69 10.77 -13.80
CA GLU A 28 20.83 9.94 -14.64
C GLU A 28 19.63 10.80 -15.04
N GLU A 29 19.39 10.92 -16.35
CA GLU A 29 18.15 11.53 -16.81
C GLU A 29 17.01 10.78 -16.12
N VAL A 30 16.20 11.51 -15.35
CA VAL A 30 15.05 10.93 -14.67
C VAL A 30 14.12 10.43 -15.76
N VAL A 31 14.19 9.13 -16.07
CA VAL A 31 13.33 8.51 -17.06
C VAL A 31 11.91 8.64 -16.53
N GLU A 32 11.08 9.44 -17.20
CA GLU A 32 9.68 9.62 -16.83
C GLU A 32 8.97 8.26 -16.89
N THR A 33 8.70 7.67 -15.73
CA THR A 33 8.05 6.36 -15.60
C THR A 33 6.55 6.40 -15.89
N CYS A 34 5.96 7.60 -15.92
CA CYS A 34 4.55 7.86 -16.17
C CYS A 34 4.37 9.05 -17.11
N LYS A 35 3.42 8.95 -18.04
CA LYS A 35 2.98 10.02 -18.95
C LYS A 35 1.53 10.38 -18.69
N ILE A 36 1.17 11.65 -18.86
CA ILE A 36 -0.23 12.07 -18.76
C ILE A 36 -1.01 11.58 -19.99
N ALA A 37 -2.12 10.88 -19.76
CA ALA A 37 -3.06 10.45 -20.78
C ALA A 37 -4.37 11.24 -20.67
N LYS A 38 -4.58 12.16 -21.62
CA LYS A 38 -5.82 12.96 -21.75
C LYS A 38 -6.90 12.25 -22.57
N ARG A 39 -6.49 11.34 -23.45
CA ARG A 39 -7.36 10.50 -24.29
C ARG A 39 -6.94 9.06 -24.09
N TRP A 40 -7.84 8.25 -23.57
CA TRP A 40 -7.67 6.82 -23.39
C TRP A 40 -9.02 6.15 -23.55
N SER A 41 -9.01 4.89 -23.97
CA SER A 41 -10.19 4.04 -24.04
C SER A 41 -9.86 2.69 -23.44
N ILE A 42 -10.75 2.18 -22.60
CA ILE A 42 -10.61 0.85 -22.00
C ILE A 42 -10.67 -0.26 -23.04
N SER A 43 -11.39 -0.03 -24.15
CA SER A 43 -11.52 -0.98 -25.26
C SER A 43 -10.19 -1.23 -25.98
N GLU A 44 -9.21 -0.34 -25.85
CA GLU A 44 -7.85 -0.52 -26.37
C GLU A 44 -6.97 -1.40 -25.46
N ILE A 45 -7.52 -1.89 -24.35
CA ILE A 45 -6.82 -2.72 -23.38
C ILE A 45 -7.44 -4.11 -23.42
N SER A 46 -6.70 -5.09 -23.93
CA SER A 46 -7.13 -6.47 -23.96
C SER A 46 -7.13 -7.07 -22.55
N ASN A 47 -8.22 -7.76 -22.18
CA ASN A 47 -8.42 -8.43 -20.89
C ASN A 47 -8.05 -7.53 -19.68
N PRO A 48 -8.70 -6.36 -19.54
CA PRO A 48 -8.29 -5.40 -18.54
C PRO A 48 -8.56 -5.93 -17.12
N MET A 49 -7.59 -5.75 -16.23
CA MET A 49 -7.71 -5.96 -14.79
C MET A 49 -7.90 -4.60 -14.13
N ILE A 50 -8.98 -4.43 -13.38
CA ILE A 50 -9.44 -3.12 -12.92
C ILE A 50 -9.62 -3.14 -11.42
N VAL A 51 -9.06 -2.15 -10.74
CA VAL A 51 -9.36 -1.84 -9.34
C VAL A 51 -9.95 -0.45 -9.32
N ALA A 52 -11.09 -0.30 -8.66
CA ALA A 52 -11.71 1.00 -8.46
C ALA A 52 -12.34 1.09 -7.08
N GLU A 53 -12.12 2.20 -6.38
CA GLU A 53 -12.91 2.49 -5.18
C GLU A 53 -14.38 2.71 -5.55
N LYS A 54 -14.60 3.37 -6.69
CA LYS A 54 -15.93 3.59 -7.27
C LYS A 54 -15.86 3.69 -8.79
N LEU A 55 -16.60 2.82 -9.46
CA LEU A 55 -16.66 2.74 -10.92
C LEU A 55 -17.87 3.52 -11.46
N LYS A 56 -17.63 4.43 -12.42
CA LYS A 56 -18.64 5.30 -13.04
C LYS A 56 -18.71 5.17 -14.56
N MET A 57 -18.27 4.05 -15.11
CA MET A 57 -18.33 3.77 -16.55
C MET A 57 -18.52 2.29 -16.83
N ASN A 58 -19.05 1.97 -18.00
CA ASN A 58 -19.17 0.60 -18.45
C ASN A 58 -17.80 -0.03 -18.71
N VAL A 59 -17.71 -1.30 -18.40
CA VAL A 59 -16.50 -2.12 -18.54
C VAL A 59 -16.70 -3.20 -19.59
N PRO A 60 -15.69 -3.52 -20.40
CA PRO A 60 -15.76 -4.64 -21.34
C PRO A 60 -16.08 -5.95 -20.61
N GLY A 61 -16.88 -6.84 -21.21
CA GLY A 61 -17.31 -8.09 -20.57
C GLY A 61 -16.18 -9.08 -20.26
N ASN A 62 -15.02 -8.93 -20.90
CA ASN A 62 -13.80 -9.72 -20.62
C ASN A 62 -12.91 -9.10 -19.53
N ALA A 63 -13.35 -8.03 -18.88
CA ALA A 63 -12.62 -7.39 -17.79
C ALA A 63 -12.73 -8.18 -16.50
N LYS A 64 -11.64 -8.26 -15.74
CA LYS A 64 -11.69 -8.66 -14.33
C LYS A 64 -11.73 -7.41 -13.48
N VAL A 65 -12.78 -7.25 -12.68
CA VAL A 65 -13.05 -5.98 -11.98
C VAL A 65 -13.15 -6.24 -10.49
N VAL A 66 -12.37 -5.49 -9.72
CA VAL A 66 -12.47 -5.37 -8.26
C VAL A 66 -13.00 -3.97 -7.95
N VAL A 67 -14.02 -3.89 -7.11
CA VAL A 67 -14.53 -2.62 -6.59
C VAL A 67 -14.58 -2.57 -5.08
N LYS A 68 -14.32 -1.41 -4.48
CA LYS A 68 -14.56 -1.20 -3.04
C LYS A 68 -16.05 -1.16 -2.71
N VAL A 69 -16.80 -0.41 -3.50
CA VAL A 69 -18.24 -0.22 -3.33
C VAL A 69 -18.96 -0.55 -4.63
N GLU A 70 -20.05 -1.30 -4.52
CA GLU A 70 -20.88 -1.63 -5.67
C GLU A 70 -21.57 -0.38 -6.25
N THR A 71 -21.62 -0.28 -7.57
CA THR A 71 -22.30 0.78 -8.31
C THR A 71 -23.15 0.18 -9.43
N ALA A 72 -23.98 1.01 -10.06
CA ALA A 72 -24.74 0.61 -11.25
C ALA A 72 -23.85 0.08 -12.40
N PHE A 73 -22.55 0.43 -12.40
CA PHE A 73 -21.58 0.07 -13.43
C PHE A 73 -20.69 -1.12 -13.06
N SER A 74 -20.77 -1.63 -11.83
CA SER A 74 -19.92 -2.73 -11.34
C SER A 74 -20.66 -4.07 -11.29
N LYS A 75 -21.71 -4.26 -12.10
CA LYS A 75 -22.44 -5.53 -12.15
C LYS A 75 -21.49 -6.65 -12.58
N GLY A 76 -21.36 -7.68 -11.74
CA GLY A 76 -20.43 -8.80 -11.96
C GLY A 76 -18.98 -8.53 -11.56
N ALA A 77 -18.68 -7.37 -10.96
CA ALA A 77 -17.38 -7.12 -10.33
C ALA A 77 -17.27 -7.85 -8.99
N LYS A 78 -16.05 -8.22 -8.60
CA LYS A 78 -15.75 -8.70 -7.25
C LYS A 78 -15.72 -7.49 -6.30
N VAL A 79 -16.55 -7.51 -5.27
CA VAL A 79 -16.53 -6.48 -4.23
C VAL A 79 -15.46 -6.85 -3.20
N ASN A 80 -14.55 -5.93 -2.92
CA ASN A 80 -13.54 -6.06 -1.87
C ASN A 80 -13.46 -4.74 -1.08
N PRO A 81 -13.97 -4.69 0.16
CA PRO A 81 -14.01 -3.46 0.98
C PRO A 81 -12.63 -2.84 1.28
N ASP A 82 -11.57 -3.64 1.22
CA ASP A 82 -10.19 -3.19 1.43
C ASP A 82 -9.54 -2.63 0.16
N ALA A 83 -10.21 -2.74 -0.99
CA ALA A 83 -9.70 -2.22 -2.25
C ALA A 83 -9.46 -0.71 -2.16
N TYR A 84 -8.25 -0.29 -2.51
CA TYR A 84 -7.87 1.11 -2.58
C TYR A 84 -7.17 1.45 -3.90
N GLY A 85 -7.23 2.72 -4.26
CA GLY A 85 -6.69 3.21 -5.52
C GLY A 85 -7.62 2.94 -6.70
N ASN A 86 -7.27 3.54 -7.84
CA ASN A 86 -8.07 3.49 -9.05
C ASN A 86 -7.13 3.28 -10.23
N PHE A 87 -7.16 2.09 -10.85
CA PHE A 87 -6.34 1.78 -12.00
C PHE A 87 -6.95 0.74 -12.93
N ILE A 88 -6.54 0.83 -14.21
CA ILE A 88 -6.81 -0.16 -15.25
C ILE A 88 -5.46 -0.72 -15.70
N LEU A 89 -5.27 -2.02 -15.55
CA LEU A 89 -4.06 -2.74 -15.90
C LEU A 89 -4.30 -3.61 -17.13
N GLY A 90 -3.51 -3.38 -18.17
CA GLY A 90 -3.43 -4.24 -19.35
C GLY A 90 -2.23 -5.17 -19.30
N SER A 91 -1.98 -5.83 -20.43
CA SER A 91 -0.80 -6.69 -20.61
C SER A 91 0.53 -5.92 -20.55
N ASN A 92 0.59 -4.73 -21.15
CA ASN A 92 1.82 -3.97 -21.36
C ASN A 92 1.77 -2.49 -20.90
N LYS A 93 0.62 -2.04 -20.40
CA LYS A 93 0.41 -0.66 -19.94
C LYS A 93 -0.61 -0.63 -18.81
N ALA A 94 -0.53 0.40 -17.99
CA ALA A 94 -1.55 0.69 -17.00
C ALA A 94 -1.97 2.15 -17.08
N LEU A 95 -3.20 2.43 -16.66
CA LEU A 95 -3.76 3.75 -16.44
C LEU A 95 -4.08 3.88 -14.95
N ILE A 96 -3.57 4.92 -14.32
CA ILE A 96 -3.74 5.20 -12.89
C ILE A 96 -4.52 6.51 -12.76
N PHE A 97 -5.53 6.51 -11.90
CA PHE A 97 -6.47 7.61 -11.70
C PHE A 97 -6.35 8.13 -10.27
N SER A 98 -6.42 9.45 -10.11
CA SER A 98 -6.43 10.11 -8.79
C SER A 98 -7.79 10.10 -8.10
N GLY A 99 -8.82 9.54 -8.75
CA GLY A 99 -10.18 9.46 -8.23
C GLY A 99 -10.98 8.41 -8.99
N GLU A 100 -12.30 8.50 -8.92
CA GLU A 100 -13.23 7.56 -9.57
C GLU A 100 -12.90 7.34 -11.06
N ILE A 101 -13.09 6.11 -11.54
CA ILE A 101 -12.84 5.78 -12.94
C ILE A 101 -14.07 6.13 -13.78
N ARG A 102 -13.88 7.08 -14.71
CA ARG A 102 -14.89 7.54 -15.68
C ARG A 102 -14.24 7.92 -17.00
N GLU A 103 -15.00 7.88 -18.08
CA GLU A 103 -14.51 8.29 -19.41
C GLU A 103 -14.07 9.76 -19.43
N GLY A 104 -13.06 10.05 -20.25
CA GLY A 104 -12.56 11.42 -20.46
C GLY A 104 -11.79 12.03 -19.28
N GLN A 105 -11.62 11.30 -18.17
CA GLN A 105 -10.81 11.76 -17.04
C GLN A 105 -9.32 11.66 -17.35
N LEU A 106 -8.53 12.59 -16.80
CA LEU A 106 -7.07 12.51 -16.87
C LEU A 106 -6.55 11.28 -16.12
N ALA A 107 -5.65 10.54 -16.76
CA ALA A 107 -4.99 9.39 -16.17
C ALA A 107 -3.47 9.53 -16.29
N LEU A 108 -2.74 8.88 -15.39
CA LEU A 108 -1.32 8.62 -15.56
C LEU A 108 -1.15 7.26 -16.26
N ARG A 109 -0.54 7.27 -17.43
CA ARG A 109 -0.20 6.07 -18.18
C ARG A 109 1.23 5.67 -17.85
N THR A 110 1.43 4.40 -17.54
CA THR A 110 2.76 3.82 -17.39
C THR A 110 2.93 2.57 -18.25
N VAL A 111 4.17 2.34 -18.66
CA VAL A 111 4.66 1.10 -19.30
C VAL A 111 5.84 0.52 -18.52
N ASP A 112 6.14 1.08 -17.34
CA ASP A 112 7.25 0.65 -16.50
C ASP A 112 6.96 -0.72 -15.90
N GLY A 113 7.79 -1.71 -16.21
CA GLY A 113 7.59 -3.10 -15.77
C GLY A 113 7.54 -3.28 -14.25
N ARG A 114 8.24 -2.45 -13.48
CA ARG A 114 8.21 -2.49 -12.00
C ARG A 114 6.86 -2.01 -11.48
N ILE A 115 6.32 -0.92 -12.06
CA ILE A 115 5.00 -0.40 -11.68
C ILE A 115 3.91 -1.40 -12.10
N LEU A 116 3.97 -1.92 -13.33
CA LEU A 116 3.00 -2.91 -13.83
C LEU A 116 2.97 -4.17 -12.95
N ARG A 117 4.12 -4.64 -12.48
CA ARG A 117 4.21 -5.79 -11.57
C ARG A 117 3.53 -5.50 -10.23
N LYS A 118 3.83 -4.37 -9.61
CA LYS A 118 3.21 -3.97 -8.32
C LYS A 118 1.69 -3.82 -8.43
N LEU A 119 1.19 -3.21 -9.51
CA LEU A 119 -0.24 -3.08 -9.73
C LEU A 119 -0.91 -4.45 -9.94
N ARG A 120 -0.21 -5.40 -10.56
CA ARG A 120 -0.71 -6.77 -10.73
C ARG A 120 -0.77 -7.53 -9.41
N GLU A 121 0.28 -7.43 -8.60
CA GLU A 121 0.33 -8.01 -7.25
C GLU A 121 -0.84 -7.47 -6.42
N LEU A 122 -1.04 -6.15 -6.41
CA LEU A 122 -2.14 -5.51 -5.70
C LEU A 122 -3.53 -5.94 -6.22
N PHE A 123 -3.70 -6.02 -7.54
CA PHE A 123 -4.95 -6.54 -8.13
C PHE A 123 -5.22 -7.98 -7.66
N ASN A 124 -4.20 -8.84 -7.70
CA ASN A 124 -4.34 -10.24 -7.30
C ASN A 124 -4.68 -10.38 -5.81
N GLU A 125 -4.08 -9.56 -4.95
CA GLU A 125 -4.41 -9.51 -3.52
C GLU A 125 -5.90 -9.27 -3.31
N PHE A 126 -6.48 -8.30 -4.02
CA PHE A 126 -7.91 -8.04 -3.93
C PHE A 126 -8.79 -9.08 -4.65
N TRP A 127 -8.27 -9.65 -5.74
CA TRP A 127 -9.00 -10.58 -6.62
C TRP A 127 -9.08 -11.99 -6.06
N GLU A 128 -8.01 -12.51 -5.47
CA GLU A 128 -8.01 -13.81 -4.80
C GLU A 128 -8.82 -13.69 -3.52
N GLY A 129 -8.72 -12.54 -2.84
CA GLY A 129 -9.35 -12.30 -1.56
C GLY A 129 -8.69 -13.15 -0.48
N LYS A 130 -8.55 -12.60 0.73
CA LYS A 130 -8.51 -13.47 1.90
C LYS A 130 -9.86 -14.20 1.93
N GLU A 131 -9.86 -15.52 2.08
CA GLU A 131 -11.05 -16.23 2.54
C GLU A 131 -11.40 -15.70 3.95
N GLU A 132 -12.11 -14.58 4.02
CA GLU A 132 -12.81 -14.13 5.20
C GLU A 132 -14.26 -13.84 4.76
N GLU A 133 -15.06 -14.86 4.99
CA GLU A 133 -16.47 -14.84 5.42
C GLU A 133 -17.41 -13.89 4.69
N ALA A 134 -18.40 -14.53 4.05
CA ALA A 134 -19.64 -13.91 3.64
C ALA A 134 -20.08 -12.81 4.61
N ALA A 135 -20.45 -11.66 4.04
CA ALA A 135 -21.08 -10.57 4.75
C ALA A 135 -22.07 -11.09 5.81
N PRO A 136 -21.91 -10.75 7.09
CA PRO A 136 -23.05 -10.65 7.95
C PRO A 136 -23.63 -9.25 7.73
N GLU A 137 -24.89 -9.27 7.32
CA GLU A 137 -25.90 -8.32 7.71
C GLU A 137 -25.54 -7.52 8.97
N LYS A 138 -25.85 -6.23 8.93
CA LYS A 138 -25.93 -5.31 10.07
C LYS A 138 -26.27 -6.06 11.37
N SER A 139 -25.24 -6.37 12.15
CA SER A 139 -25.36 -6.85 13.51
C SER A 139 -24.37 -6.06 14.34
N HIS A 140 -24.90 -5.08 15.06
CA HIS A 140 -24.19 -4.47 16.17
C HIS A 140 -23.76 -5.58 17.13
N ARG A 141 -22.47 -5.92 17.14
CA ARG A 141 -21.86 -6.63 18.26
C ARG A 141 -20.69 -5.80 18.77
N LYS A 142 -20.99 -4.97 19.76
CA LYS A 142 -20.08 -4.76 20.89
C LYS A 142 -19.76 -6.16 21.44
N GLY A 143 -18.72 -6.77 20.91
CA GLY A 143 -18.27 -8.09 21.31
C GLY A 143 -17.01 -7.93 22.13
N THR A 144 -17.03 -8.45 23.36
CA THR A 144 -15.82 -8.72 24.11
C THR A 144 -14.96 -9.70 23.30
N VAL A 145 -13.68 -9.38 23.14
CA VAL A 145 -12.70 -10.19 22.42
C VAL A 145 -11.57 -10.54 23.37
N THR A 146 -11.19 -11.82 23.38
CA THR A 146 -10.03 -12.34 24.12
C THR A 146 -8.98 -12.75 23.09
N VAL A 147 -7.79 -12.14 23.13
CA VAL A 147 -6.69 -12.41 22.19
C VAL A 147 -5.43 -12.77 22.96
N ARG A 148 -4.78 -13.88 22.56
CA ARG A 148 -3.50 -14.34 23.10
C ARG A 148 -2.39 -14.08 22.10
N GLY A 149 -1.29 -13.47 22.53
CA GLY A 149 -0.18 -13.19 21.62
C GLY A 149 1.09 -12.73 22.32
N LEU A 150 2.14 -12.52 21.52
CA LEU A 150 3.41 -11.97 21.96
C LEU A 150 3.39 -10.44 21.81
N ALA A 151 3.59 -9.72 22.91
CA ALA A 151 3.73 -8.27 22.89
C ALA A 151 5.09 -7.89 22.28
N LYS A 152 5.07 -7.34 21.07
CA LYS A 152 6.28 -6.98 20.31
C LYS A 152 6.88 -5.64 20.71
N ALA A 153 6.03 -4.72 21.16
CA ALA A 153 6.43 -3.38 21.61
C ALA A 153 5.27 -2.72 22.34
N VAL A 154 5.58 -1.79 23.26
CA VAL A 154 4.62 -0.89 23.89
C VAL A 154 5.03 0.54 23.57
N VAL A 155 4.24 1.26 22.80
CA VAL A 155 4.58 2.61 22.31
C VAL A 155 3.53 3.65 22.71
N PRO A 156 3.90 4.91 22.97
CA PRO A 156 2.93 5.98 23.19
C PRO A 156 2.01 6.17 21.96
N TYR A 157 0.71 6.33 22.18
CA TYR A 157 -0.28 6.54 21.12
C TYR A 157 -1.41 7.48 21.58
N ARG A 158 -1.34 8.74 21.13
CA ARG A 158 -2.22 9.84 21.58
C ARG A 158 -2.13 10.00 23.11
N GLU A 159 -3.25 9.86 23.82
CA GLU A 159 -3.34 9.95 25.28
C GLU A 159 -3.14 8.59 25.97
N ASN A 160 -2.95 7.52 25.20
CA ASN A 160 -2.85 6.13 25.68
C ASN A 160 -1.51 5.50 25.26
N TYR A 161 -1.33 4.22 25.56
CA TYR A 161 -0.25 3.39 25.02
C TYR A 161 -0.82 2.30 24.11
N LEU A 162 -0.05 1.95 23.09
CA LEU A 162 -0.38 0.92 22.11
C LEU A 162 0.58 -0.26 22.26
N ILE A 163 0.07 -1.41 22.65
CA ILE A 163 0.77 -2.69 22.57
C ILE A 163 0.61 -3.22 21.15
N ARG A 164 1.72 -3.56 20.49
CA ARG A 164 1.71 -4.30 19.24
C ARG A 164 1.71 -5.79 19.55
N LEU A 165 0.53 -6.41 19.54
CA LEU A 165 0.36 -7.82 19.87
C LEU A 165 0.43 -8.67 18.60
N SER A 166 1.39 -9.60 18.56
CA SER A 166 1.48 -10.61 17.50
C SER A 166 0.72 -11.86 17.94
N TYR A 167 -0.36 -12.18 17.25
CA TYR A 167 -1.20 -13.35 17.51
C TYR A 167 -1.22 -14.28 16.29
N ASP A 168 -1.95 -15.39 16.35
CA ASP A 168 -1.99 -16.44 15.32
C ASP A 168 -2.42 -15.93 13.93
N LYS A 169 -3.35 -14.98 13.86
CA LYS A 169 -3.86 -14.43 12.58
C LYS A 169 -3.17 -13.13 12.14
N GLY A 170 -2.19 -12.62 12.89
CA GLY A 170 -1.41 -11.45 12.46
C GLY A 170 -0.98 -10.52 13.60
N LEU A 171 -1.03 -9.21 13.34
CA LEU A 171 -0.63 -8.19 14.30
C LEU A 171 -1.82 -7.27 14.60
N ILE A 172 -2.15 -7.13 15.89
CA ILE A 172 -3.25 -6.28 16.36
C ILE A 172 -2.73 -5.26 17.38
N GLY A 173 -3.35 -4.09 17.39
CA GLY A 173 -3.05 -3.03 18.34
C GLY A 173 -3.95 -3.13 19.57
N VAL A 174 -3.37 -3.15 20.76
CA VAL A 174 -4.12 -3.10 22.03
C VAL A 174 -3.85 -1.76 22.71
N LEU A 175 -4.90 -1.03 23.03
CA LEU A 175 -4.85 0.23 23.76
C LEU A 175 -4.94 -0.03 25.26
N ILE A 176 -4.01 0.58 26.00
CA ILE A 176 -3.96 0.60 27.46
C ILE A 176 -3.78 2.04 27.94
N ASP A 177 -4.36 2.36 29.08
CA ASP A 177 -4.34 3.73 29.60
C ASP A 177 -3.00 4.06 30.29
N GLU A 178 -2.27 3.04 30.78
CA GLU A 178 -1.01 3.20 31.49
C GLU A 178 0.14 2.43 30.83
N LYS A 179 1.38 2.92 30.98
CA LYS A 179 2.56 2.23 30.45
C LYS A 179 2.83 0.95 31.21
N MET A 180 2.91 -0.19 30.51
CA MET A 180 3.26 -1.48 31.08
C MET A 180 4.50 -2.10 30.39
N GLU A 181 5.35 -2.80 31.13
CA GLU A 181 6.53 -3.50 30.61
C GLU A 181 6.17 -4.91 30.11
N LEU A 182 5.47 -4.96 28.98
CA LEU A 182 4.97 -6.21 28.38
C LEU A 182 5.80 -6.69 27.19
N GLU A 183 6.77 -5.90 26.73
CA GLU A 183 7.59 -6.25 25.56
C GLU A 183 8.33 -7.56 25.75
N GLY A 184 8.20 -8.46 24.77
CA GLY A 184 8.77 -9.80 24.78
C GLY A 184 7.96 -10.83 25.57
N ARG A 185 6.87 -10.44 26.25
CA ARG A 185 6.01 -11.36 27.02
C ARG A 185 4.84 -11.88 26.19
N LYS A 186 4.43 -13.12 26.46
CA LYS A 186 3.13 -13.63 26.01
C LYS A 186 2.07 -13.08 26.94
N ILE A 187 1.02 -12.53 26.36
CA ILE A 187 -0.07 -11.93 27.12
C ILE A 187 -1.41 -12.38 26.53
N GLU A 188 -2.39 -12.51 27.41
CA GLU A 188 -3.80 -12.62 27.09
C GLU A 188 -4.47 -11.28 27.36
N VAL A 189 -5.24 -10.79 26.40
CA VAL A 189 -5.89 -9.49 26.46
C VAL A 189 -7.38 -9.68 26.28
N GLU A 190 -8.16 -9.20 27.24
CA GLU A 190 -9.60 -9.07 27.14
C GLU A 190 -9.99 -7.61 26.95
N GLY A 191 -10.79 -7.33 25.94
CA GLY A 191 -11.22 -5.97 25.65
C GLY A 191 -12.33 -5.89 24.62
N GLU A 192 -12.68 -4.66 24.25
CA GLU A 192 -13.61 -4.37 23.17
C GLU A 192 -12.87 -3.90 21.92
N MET A 193 -13.34 -4.33 20.76
CA MET A 193 -12.85 -3.84 19.47
C MET A 193 -13.35 -2.40 19.24
N VAL A 194 -12.43 -1.48 18.95
CA VAL A 194 -12.68 -0.06 18.74
C VAL A 194 -12.02 0.37 17.43
N GLY A 195 -12.79 1.04 16.56
CA GLY A 195 -12.32 1.62 15.30
C GLY A 195 -12.77 0.84 14.06
N ASP A 196 -13.38 1.55 13.11
CA ASP A 196 -14.01 0.96 11.92
C ASP A 196 -13.01 0.59 10.81
N GLU A 197 -11.97 1.40 10.59
CA GLU A 197 -11.00 1.21 9.48
C GLU A 197 -9.68 0.54 9.92
N ARG A 198 -9.35 0.61 11.21
CA ARG A 198 -8.18 -0.04 11.83
C ARG A 198 -8.57 -0.47 13.24
N PRO A 199 -9.05 -1.69 13.44
CA PRO A 199 -9.56 -2.08 14.74
C PRO A 199 -8.42 -2.21 15.75
N PHE A 200 -8.57 -1.52 16.87
CA PHE A 200 -7.77 -1.68 18.07
C PHE A 200 -8.59 -2.42 19.13
N ILE A 201 -7.93 -3.12 20.05
CA ILE A 201 -8.59 -3.65 21.25
C ILE A 201 -8.40 -2.64 22.37
N LYS A 202 -9.47 -2.09 22.93
CA LYS A 202 -9.39 -1.36 24.21
C LYS A 202 -9.44 -2.39 25.33
N ALA A 203 -8.30 -2.64 25.98
CA ALA A 203 -8.18 -3.67 27.00
C ALA A 203 -8.81 -3.21 28.32
N TYR A 204 -9.55 -4.11 28.96
CA TYR A 204 -9.99 -3.93 30.36
C TYR A 204 -9.26 -4.89 31.30
N HIS A 205 -8.74 -6.00 30.76
CA HIS A 205 -7.95 -6.97 31.51
C HIS A 205 -6.79 -7.51 30.66
N ILE A 206 -5.62 -7.65 31.27
CA ILE A 206 -4.41 -8.21 30.66
C ILE A 206 -3.79 -9.19 31.64
N GLU A 207 -3.62 -10.43 31.19
CA GLU A 207 -2.94 -11.48 31.93
C GLU A 207 -1.60 -11.83 31.25
N ILE A 208 -0.54 -11.99 32.03
CA ILE A 208 0.78 -12.38 31.52
C ILE A 208 0.84 -13.90 31.57
N LEU A 209 1.04 -14.53 30.42
CA LEU A 209 1.22 -15.97 30.31
C LEU A 209 2.72 -16.28 30.40
N GLU A 210 3.10 -17.18 31.31
CA GLU A 210 4.49 -17.66 31.47
C GLU A 210 5.05 -18.34 30.21
#